data_AF-A0A1F9GTP5-F1
#
_entry.id   AF-A0A1F9GTP5-F1
#
_cell.length_a   1.000
_cell.length_b   1.000
_cell.length_c   1.000
_cell.angle_alpha   90.00
_cell.angle_beta   90.00
_cell.angle_gamma   90.00
#
_symmetry.space_group_name_H-M   'P 1'
#
loop_
_entity.id
_entity.type
_entity.pdbx_description
1 polymer ?
#
loop_
_entity_poly.entity_id
_entity_poly.type
_entity_poly.pdbx_seq_one_letter_code
_entity_poly.pdbx_strand_id
1 'polypeptide(L)' 'MTRLPRDISGQALIKALTTFGYSVTRQTGSHIRLTTSKHGTHNLTIPNHKNIRIGTLSNILKALITHHRISREELIKKLF' A
#
# COMPACT_ATOMS: atom_id res chain seq x y z
N MET A 1 7.25 2.85 -19.15
CA MET A 1 7.33 3.05 -17.69
C MET A 1 6.14 3.88 -17.23
N THR A 2 5.14 3.23 -16.61
CA THR A 2 3.95 3.91 -16.07
C THR A 2 4.37 4.73 -14.85
N ARG A 3 4.22 6.06 -14.91
CA ARG A 3 4.54 6.94 -13.78
C ARG A 3 3.54 6.66 -12.66
N LEU A 4 4.03 6.57 -11.42
CA LEU A 4 3.14 6.42 -10.26
C LEU A 4 2.23 7.66 -10.14
N PRO A 5 0.96 7.49 -9.76
CA PRO A 5 0.10 8.63 -9.48
C PRO A 5 0.69 9.43 -8.31
N ARG A 6 0.85 10.74 -8.50
CA ARG A 6 1.54 11.62 -7.53
C ARG A 6 0.63 12.08 -6.39
N ASP A 7 -0.68 11.97 -6.57
CA ASP A 7 -1.71 12.51 -5.66
C ASP A 7 -2.58 11.39 -5.08
N ILE A 8 -1.95 10.40 -4.45
CA ILE A 8 -2.67 9.33 -3.74
C ILE A 8 -2.78 9.69 -2.27
N SER A 9 -4.01 9.68 -1.76
CA SER A 9 -4.28 9.83 -0.33
C SER A 9 -4.05 8.53 0.43
N GLY A 10 -3.79 8.65 1.74
CA GLY A 10 -3.73 7.51 2.66
C GLY A 10 -4.94 6.59 2.55
N GLN A 11 -6.14 7.19 2.55
CA GLN A 11 -7.40 6.46 2.44
C GLN A 11 -7.55 5.74 1.10
N ALA A 12 -7.20 6.41 -0.01
CA ALA A 12 -7.26 5.80 -1.34
C ALA A 12 -6.33 4.59 -1.42
N LEU A 13 -5.11 4.71 -0.88
CA LEU A 13 -4.16 3.60 -0.84
C LEU A 13 -4.67 2.45 0.04
N ILE A 14 -5.15 2.74 1.26
CA ILE A 14 -5.71 1.71 2.15
C ILE A 14 -6.83 0.92 1.46
N LYS A 15 -7.75 1.62 0.78
CA LYS A 15 -8.84 1.00 0.03
C LYS A 15 -8.31 0.11 -1.09
N ALA A 16 -7.33 0.58 -1.87
CA ALA A 16 -6.73 -0.21 -2.95
C ALA A 16 -6.04 -1.48 -2.42
N LEU A 17 -5.40 -1.41 -1.26
CA LEU A 17 -4.69 -2.56 -0.64
C LEU A 17 -5.62 -3.68 -0.15
N THR A 18 -6.93 -3.44 -0.04
CA THR A 18 -7.90 -4.51 0.26
C THR A 18 -7.90 -5.60 -0.82
N THR A 19 -7.60 -5.27 -2.08
CA THR A 19 -7.45 -6.24 -3.19
C THR A 19 -6.33 -7.26 -2.92
N PHE A 20 -5.29 -6.83 -2.19
CA PHE A 20 -4.18 -7.66 -1.74
C PHE A 20 -4.46 -8.36 -0.41
N GLY A 21 -5.68 -8.25 0.12
CA GLY A 21 -6.09 -8.89 1.37
C GLY A 21 -5.56 -8.19 2.61
N TYR A 22 -5.21 -6.90 2.53
CA TYR A 22 -4.89 -6.11 3.72
C TYR A 22 -6.16 -5.60 4.38
N SER A 23 -6.19 -5.68 5.71
CA SER A 23 -7.24 -5.09 6.55
C SER A 23 -6.62 -4.18 7.61
N VAL A 24 -7.34 -3.15 8.02
CA VAL A 24 -6.93 -2.28 9.12
C VAL A 24 -6.91 -3.08 10.42
N THR A 25 -5.80 -3.02 11.14
CA THR A 25 -5.63 -3.71 12.43
C THR A 25 -5.39 -2.75 13.59
N ARG A 26 -4.83 -1.57 13.34
CA ARG A 26 -4.61 -0.55 14.37
C ARG A 26 -4.50 0.85 13.76
N GLN A 27 -4.85 1.87 14.53
CA GLN A 27 -4.51 3.26 14.23
C GLN A 27 -3.81 3.90 15.43
N THR A 28 -2.81 4.75 15.17
CA THR A 28 -2.17 5.58 16.19
C THR A 28 -1.86 6.95 15.58
N GLY A 29 -2.55 7.98 16.08
CA GLY A 29 -2.57 9.29 15.45
C GLY A 29 -3.01 9.18 13.98
N SER A 30 -2.21 9.76 13.08
CA SER A 30 -2.47 9.71 11.64
C SER A 30 -1.91 8.45 10.95
N HIS A 31 -1.31 7.49 11.65
CA HIS A 31 -0.77 6.28 11.04
C HIS A 31 -1.73 5.09 11.22
N ILE A 32 -2.03 4.39 10.12
CA ILE A 32 -2.90 3.23 10.09
C ILE A 32 -2.06 1.99 9.77
N ARG A 33 -2.14 0.98 10.62
CA ARG A 33 -1.51 -0.32 10.40
C ARG A 33 -2.49 -1.23 9.67
N LEU A 34 -2.01 -1.81 8.59
CA LEU A 34 -2.67 -2.83 7.80
C LEU A 34 -1.96 -4.16 7.99
N THR A 35 -2.72 -5.25 8.02
CA THR A 35 -2.18 -6.62 8.07
C THR A 35 -2.83 -7.46 6.99
N THR A 36 -2.05 -8.34 6.36
CA THR A 36 -2.57 -9.44 5.55
C THR A 36 -1.98 -10.76 6.04
N SER A 37 -2.72 -11.84 5.87
CA SER A 37 -2.23 -13.22 6.05
C SER A 37 -2.02 -13.93 4.71
N LYS A 38 -2.29 -13.26 3.57
CA LYS A 38 -2.06 -13.84 2.24
C LYS A 38 -0.55 -13.99 2.01
N HIS A 39 -0.12 -15.20 1.64
CA HIS A 39 1.29 -15.54 1.45
C HIS A 39 2.15 -15.33 2.71
N GLY A 40 1.55 -15.52 3.89
CA GLY A 40 2.17 -15.27 5.19
C GLY A 40 1.76 -13.92 5.78
N THR A 41 2.05 -13.73 7.06
CA THR A 41 1.70 -12.50 7.77
C THR A 41 2.61 -11.36 7.34
N HIS A 42 2.02 -10.29 6.83
CA HIS A 42 2.74 -9.06 6.50
C HIS A 42 1.98 -7.83 6.96
N ASN A 43 2.75 -6.83 7.40
CA ASN A 43 2.23 -5.63 8.00
C ASN A 43 2.75 -4.39 7.27
N LEU A 44 1.85 -3.45 7.02
CA LEU A 44 2.18 -2.14 6.46
C LEU A 44 1.68 -1.03 7.36
N THR A 45 2.38 0.09 7.37
CA THR A 45 1.93 1.31 8.05
C THR A 45 1.74 2.40 7.01
N ILE A 46 0.51 2.92 6.91
CA ILE A 46 0.12 3.93 5.94
C ILE A 46 -0.17 5.25 6.67
N PRO A 47 0.48 6.37 6.30
CA PRO A 47 0.08 7.68 6.79
C PRO A 47 -1.26 8.08 6.17
N ASN A 48 -2.23 8.40 7.02
CA ASN A 48 -3.57 8.84 6.67
C ASN A 48 -3.60 10.35 6.35
N HIS A 49 -2.85 10.76 5.34
CA HIS A 49 -2.76 12.15 4.88
C HIS A 49 -3.42 12.32 3.51
N LYS A 50 -3.76 13.55 3.14
CA LYS A 50 -4.38 13.86 1.84
C LYS A 50 -3.50 13.45 0.66
N ASN A 51 -2.19 13.63 0.78
CA ASN A 51 -1.19 13.19 -0.21
C ASN A 51 -0.06 12.44 0.49
N ILE A 52 0.23 11.24 0.01
CA ILE A 52 1.41 10.47 0.45
C ILE A 52 2.63 10.96 -0.34
N ARG A 53 3.72 11.28 0.37
CA ARG A 53 5.00 11.63 -0.27
C ARG A 53 5.46 10.50 -1.19
N ILE A 54 6.00 10.85 -2.37
CA ILE A 54 6.39 9.87 -3.39
C ILE A 54 7.41 8.84 -2.87
N GLY A 55 8.33 9.24 -1.99
CA GLY A 55 9.29 8.34 -1.35
C GLY A 55 8.60 7.30 -0.47
N THR A 56 7.62 7.72 0.33
CA THR A 56 6.82 6.82 1.18
C THR A 56 6.00 5.86 0.33
N LEU A 57 5.33 6.35 -0.71
CA LEU A 57 4.58 5.51 -1.64
C LEU A 57 5.51 4.48 -2.31
N SER A 58 6.68 4.90 -2.79
CA SER A 58 7.67 4.01 -3.41
C SER A 58 8.11 2.88 -2.48
N ASN A 59 8.35 3.19 -1.20
CA ASN A 59 8.73 2.18 -0.21
C ASN A 59 7.59 1.19 0.08
N ILE A 60 6.34 1.67 0.17
CA ILE A 60 5.17 0.81 0.35
C ILE A 60 5.02 -0.14 -0.85
N LEU A 61 5.12 0.38 -2.08
CA LEU A 61 5.02 -0.44 -3.30
C LEU A 61 6.14 -1.48 -3.39
N LYS A 62 7.37 -1.14 -2.99
CA LYS A 62 8.47 -2.11 -2.90
C LYS A 62 8.15 -3.24 -1.91
N ALA A 63 7.63 -2.91 -0.73
CA ALA A 63 7.24 -3.93 0.25
C ALA A 63 6.15 -4.87 -0.29
N LEU A 64 5.19 -4.33 -1.05
CA LEU A 64 4.14 -5.14 -1.70
C LEU A 64 4.70 -6.08 -2.76
N ILE A 65 5.58 -5.57 -3.64
CA ILE A 65 6.28 -6.37 -4.67
C ILE A 65 7.01 -7.53 -4.01
N THR A 66 7.79 -7.26 -2.97
CA THR A 66 8.58 -8.28 -2.26
C THR A 66 7.68 -9.32 -1.59
N HIS A 67 6.63 -8.90 -0.88
CA HIS A 67 5.74 -9.81 -0.16
C HIS A 67 4.93 -10.70 -1.09
N HIS A 68 4.29 -10.11 -2.10
CA HIS A 68 3.43 -10.84 -3.04
C HIS A 68 4.20 -11.51 -4.17
N ARG A 69 5.50 -11.23 -4.32
CA ARG A 69 6.38 -11.77 -5.37
C ARG A 69 5.84 -11.50 -6.78
N ILE A 70 5.30 -10.30 -6.99
CA ILE A 70 4.75 -9.86 -8.28
C ILE A 70 5.59 -8.76 -8.91
N SER A 71 5.47 -8.57 -10.23
CA SER A 71 6.16 -7.47 -10.91
C SER A 71 5.54 -6.11 -10.57
N ARG A 72 6.29 -5.04 -10.87
CA ARG A 72 5.79 -3.67 -10.70
C ARG A 72 4.59 -3.41 -11.61
N GLU A 73 4.64 -3.91 -12.84
CA GLU A 73 3.57 -3.76 -13.83
C GLU A 73 2.28 -4.41 -13.34
N GLU A 74 2.40 -5.64 -12.81
CA GLU A 74 1.26 -6.35 -12.24
C GLU A 74 0.69 -5.64 -11.01
N LEU A 75 1.56 -5.13 -10.12
CA LEU A 75 1.14 -4.36 -8.96
C LEU A 75 0.35 -3.12 -9.37
N ILE A 76 0.85 -2.34 -10.34
CA ILE A 76 0.18 -1.13 -10.81
C ILE A 76 -1.20 -1.46 -11.38
N LYS A 77 -1.30 -2.50 -12.24
CA LYS A 77 -2.57 -2.94 -12.85
C LYS A 77 -3.62 -3.38 -11.83
N LYS A 78 -3.20 -3.90 -10.67
CA LYS A 78 -4.10 -4.32 -9.60
C LYS A 78 -4.51 -3.16 -8.68
N LEU A 79 -3.69 -2.11 -8.58
CA LEU A 79 -3.94 -0.95 -7.72
C LEU A 79 -4.69 0.19 -8.43
N PHE A 80 -4.50 0.35 -9.73
CA PHE A 80 -5.02 1.44 -10.57
C PHE A 80 -5.56 0.90 -11.90
#